data_AF-X0REN7-F1
#
_entry.id   AF-X0REN7-F1
#
_cell.length_a   1.000
_cell.length_b   1.000
_cell.length_c   1.000
_cell.angle_alpha   90.00
_cell.angle_beta   90.00
_cell.angle_gamma   90.00
#
_symmetry.space_group_name_H-M   'P 1'
#
loop_
_entity.id
_entity.type
_entity.pdbx_description
1 polymer ?
#
loop_
_entity_poly.entity_id
_entity_poly.type
_entity_poly.pdbx_seq_one_letter_code
_entity_poly.pdbx_strand_id
1 'polypeptide(L)'
;MSGDTDSHNRAANISAEQALADVMTFDHINLALDRSWGILSHLNSVMSNDDIRHVHHELLPTLSAYGTRVGQHQPLFNRYQTIVNDTAFFATLEPARARAIELALRSFELSGVALPKDEQEKFAAIQSQLSTLSATFSDNVLDATQAYALPLQQEQLAGLTESGLALLADTGEQYKARALANSTLTQVEVDTLPNPYYVASLNIPVYLAS
;
A
#
# COMPACT_ATOMS: atom_id res chain seq x y z
N MET A 1 -22.43 10.74 -53.51
CA MET A 1 -22.40 12.08 -52.88
C MET A 1 -22.82 11.85 -51.43
N SER A 2 -22.04 11.16 -50.60
CA SER A 2 -20.65 11.39 -50.15
C SER A 2 -20.50 12.73 -49.46
N GLY A 3 -20.36 12.68 -48.13
CA GLY A 3 -19.83 13.79 -47.34
C GLY A 3 -20.54 14.03 -46.01
N ASP A 4 -20.57 13.06 -45.10
CA ASP A 4 -20.78 13.35 -43.67
C ASP A 4 -20.01 12.36 -42.78
N THR A 5 -18.69 12.33 -42.97
CA THR A 5 -17.75 11.58 -42.13
C THR A 5 -16.50 12.43 -41.93
N ASP A 6 -16.59 13.51 -41.16
CA ASP A 6 -15.37 14.22 -40.74
C ASP A 6 -15.49 15.01 -39.42
N SER A 7 -16.26 14.49 -38.45
CA SER A 7 -16.37 15.07 -37.10
C SER A 7 -15.68 14.26 -36.00
N HIS A 8 -15.09 13.09 -36.33
CA HIS A 8 -14.50 12.17 -35.35
C HIS A 8 -12.98 11.96 -35.47
N ASN A 9 -12.28 12.68 -36.36
CA ASN A 9 -10.84 12.53 -36.54
C ASN A 9 -10.09 13.86 -36.33
N ARG A 10 -10.21 14.42 -35.13
CA ARG A 10 -9.43 15.58 -34.68
C ARG A 10 -8.76 15.32 -33.34
N ALA A 11 -8.22 14.12 -33.16
CA ALA A 11 -7.06 13.98 -32.28
C ALA A 11 -5.94 14.77 -32.96
N ALA A 12 -5.76 16.03 -32.57
CA ALA A 12 -4.67 16.85 -33.09
C ALA A 12 -3.39 16.03 -32.99
N ASN A 13 -2.69 15.84 -34.12
CA ASN A 13 -1.35 15.28 -34.16
C ASN A 13 -0.45 16.20 -33.32
N ILE A 14 -0.36 15.91 -32.02
CA ILE A 14 0.57 16.58 -31.14
C ILE A 14 1.97 16.04 -31.43
N SER A 15 2.99 16.89 -31.27
CA SER A 15 4.37 16.44 -31.45
C SER A 15 4.84 15.60 -30.24
N ALA A 16 5.93 14.86 -30.41
CA ALA A 16 6.53 14.11 -29.32
C ALA A 16 7.03 15.02 -28.18
N GLU A 17 7.46 16.25 -28.49
CA GLU A 17 7.81 17.27 -27.50
C GLU A 17 6.61 17.67 -26.65
N GLN A 18 5.46 17.94 -27.29
CA GLN A 18 4.24 18.29 -26.57
C GLN A 18 3.72 17.10 -25.76
N ALA A 19 3.79 15.88 -26.32
CA ALA A 19 3.41 14.67 -25.62
C ALA A 19 4.26 14.47 -24.35
N LEU A 20 5.57 14.71 -24.45
CA LEU A 20 6.49 14.62 -23.32
C LEU A 20 6.18 15.70 -22.27
N ALA A 21 5.84 16.93 -22.68
CA ALA A 21 5.44 17.98 -21.77
C ALA A 21 4.14 17.66 -21.01
N ASP A 22 3.15 17.09 -21.70
CA ASP A 22 1.89 16.62 -21.10
C ASP A 22 2.17 15.53 -20.05
N VAL A 23 2.98 14.53 -20.40
CA VAL A 23 3.38 13.42 -19.50
C VAL A 23 4.11 13.95 -18.26
N MET A 24 5.09 14.83 -18.44
CA MET A 24 5.83 15.40 -17.32
C MET A 24 4.93 16.20 -16.38
N THR A 25 3.95 16.91 -16.92
CA THR A 25 2.97 17.66 -16.11
C THR A 25 2.10 16.72 -15.30
N PHE A 26 1.60 15.66 -15.92
CA PHE A 26 0.83 14.62 -15.25
C PHE A 26 1.63 13.94 -14.12
N ASP A 27 2.88 13.55 -14.40
CA ASP A 27 3.77 12.91 -13.42
C ASP A 27 4.04 13.84 -12.23
N HIS A 28 4.21 15.14 -12.47
CA HIS A 28 4.41 16.11 -11.39
C HIS A 28 3.20 16.23 -10.47
N ILE A 29 1.99 16.22 -11.03
CA ILE A 29 0.74 16.25 -10.26
C ILE A 29 0.57 14.96 -9.45
N ASN A 30 0.82 13.80 -10.08
CA ASN A 30 0.75 12.50 -9.38
C ASN A 30 1.73 12.38 -8.23
N LEU A 31 2.94 12.94 -8.38
CA LEU A 31 3.95 12.87 -7.34
C LEU A 31 3.47 13.51 -6.02
N ALA A 32 2.64 14.56 -6.09
CA ALA A 32 2.07 15.16 -4.90
C ALA A 32 1.10 14.20 -4.19
N LEU A 33 0.25 13.51 -4.95
CA LEU A 33 -0.67 12.51 -4.44
C LEU A 33 0.08 11.31 -3.85
N ASP A 34 1.06 10.77 -4.58
CA ASP A 34 1.86 9.61 -4.17
C ASP A 34 2.64 9.88 -2.88
N ARG A 35 3.13 11.12 -2.69
CA ARG A 35 3.78 11.53 -1.45
C ARG A 35 2.82 11.51 -0.27
N SER A 36 1.65 12.13 -0.41
CA SER A 36 0.65 12.17 0.67
C SER A 36 0.16 10.77 1.03
N TRP A 37 -0.14 9.95 0.03
CA TRP A 37 -0.55 8.57 0.23
C TRP A 37 0.57 7.73 0.87
N GLY A 38 1.80 7.86 0.36
CA GLY A 38 2.96 7.14 0.87
C GLY A 38 3.23 7.43 2.36
N ILE A 39 3.04 8.67 2.82
CA ILE A 39 3.14 9.01 4.24
C ILE A 39 2.07 8.27 5.05
N LEU A 40 0.80 8.34 4.64
CA LEU A 40 -0.29 7.69 5.36
C LEU A 40 -0.11 6.16 5.40
N SER A 41 0.20 5.54 4.25
CA SER A 41 0.45 4.10 4.18
C SER A 41 1.68 3.67 5.00
N HIS A 42 2.74 4.48 5.03
CA HIS A 42 3.90 4.20 5.86
C HIS A 42 3.55 4.26 7.35
N LEU A 43 2.85 5.31 7.79
CA LEU A 43 2.39 5.43 9.17
C LEU A 43 1.49 4.25 9.55
N ASN A 44 0.57 3.86 8.66
CA ASN A 44 -0.27 2.69 8.87
C ASN A 44 0.54 1.39 8.98
N SER A 45 1.70 1.30 8.33
CA SER A 45 2.56 0.12 8.38
C SER A 45 3.46 0.05 9.62
N VAL A 46 3.93 1.18 10.15
CA VAL A 46 4.98 1.18 11.20
C VAL A 46 4.53 1.70 12.55
N MET A 47 3.43 2.44 12.60
CA MET A 47 2.86 3.01 13.82
C MET A 47 1.33 3.10 13.74
N SER A 48 0.73 2.03 13.21
CA SER A 48 -0.71 1.90 13.07
C SER A 48 -1.45 2.14 14.38
N ASN A 49 -2.56 2.85 14.30
CA ASN A 49 -3.54 3.01 15.37
C ASN A 49 -4.93 3.15 14.73
N ASP A 50 -5.98 3.23 15.56
CA ASP A 50 -7.36 3.24 15.06
C ASP A 50 -7.66 4.44 14.14
N ASP A 51 -7.15 5.63 14.47
CA ASP A 51 -7.35 6.84 13.65
C ASP A 51 -6.65 6.73 12.29
N ILE A 52 -5.40 6.26 12.28
CA ILE A 52 -4.62 6.06 11.05
C ILE A 52 -5.26 4.99 10.16
N ARG A 53 -5.67 3.85 10.76
CA ARG A 53 -6.35 2.77 10.03
C ARG A 53 -7.66 3.24 9.44
N HIS A 54 -8.44 4.00 10.21
CA HIS A 54 -9.72 4.54 9.75
C HIS A 54 -9.53 5.41 8.50
N VAL A 55 -8.64 6.39 8.55
CA VAL A 55 -8.39 7.29 7.41
C VAL A 55 -7.80 6.52 6.22
N HIS A 56 -6.89 5.57 6.47
CA HIS A 56 -6.33 4.72 5.42
C HIS A 56 -7.42 3.91 4.70
N HIS A 57 -8.32 3.27 5.45
CA HIS A 57 -9.43 2.50 4.90
C HIS A 57 -10.49 3.34 4.19
N GLU A 58 -10.74 4.57 4.65
CA GLU A 58 -11.66 5.48 3.96
C GLU A 58 -11.11 5.88 2.58
N LEU A 59 -9.81 6.14 2.47
CA LEU A 59 -9.18 6.65 1.26
C LEU A 59 -8.76 5.56 0.27
N LEU A 60 -8.41 4.37 0.76
CA LEU A 60 -7.90 3.25 -0.06
C LEU A 60 -8.78 2.95 -1.28
N PRO A 61 -10.13 2.80 -1.17
CA PRO A 61 -10.96 2.49 -2.35
C PRO A 61 -10.86 3.54 -3.45
N THR A 62 -10.85 4.82 -3.07
CA THR A 62 -10.78 5.93 -4.03
C THR A 62 -9.44 5.97 -4.74
N LEU A 63 -8.35 5.74 -4.01
CA LEU A 63 -7.00 5.72 -4.60
C LEU A 63 -6.76 4.49 -5.47
N SER A 64 -7.25 3.31 -5.07
CA SER A 64 -7.22 2.12 -5.91
C SER A 64 -7.98 2.34 -7.22
N ALA A 65 -9.19 2.90 -7.15
CA ALA A 65 -9.98 3.22 -8.34
C ALA A 65 -9.29 4.28 -9.22
N TYR A 66 -8.64 5.29 -8.61
CA TYR A 66 -7.84 6.27 -9.33
C TYR A 66 -6.68 5.61 -10.09
N GLY A 67 -5.88 4.77 -9.42
CA GLY A 67 -4.75 4.07 -10.03
C GLY A 67 -5.16 3.18 -11.20
N THR A 68 -6.25 2.41 -11.07
CA THR A 68 -6.80 1.62 -12.18
C THR A 68 -7.23 2.51 -13.34
N ARG A 69 -7.96 3.59 -13.05
CA ARG A 69 -8.42 4.51 -14.10
C ARG A 69 -7.26 5.17 -14.84
N VAL A 70 -6.20 5.56 -14.12
CA VAL A 70 -4.96 6.07 -14.73
C VAL A 70 -4.34 5.01 -15.63
N GLY A 71 -4.16 3.78 -15.13
CA GLY A 71 -3.57 2.67 -15.89
C GLY A 71 -4.38 2.26 -17.12
N GLN A 72 -5.67 2.59 -17.19
CA GLN A 72 -6.54 2.33 -18.33
C GLN A 72 -6.87 3.60 -19.15
N HIS A 73 -6.22 4.73 -18.84
CA HIS A 73 -6.54 6.00 -19.49
C HIS A 73 -5.96 6.09 -20.91
N GLN A 74 -6.75 5.69 -21.91
CA GLN A 74 -6.35 5.63 -23.31
C GLN A 74 -5.70 6.92 -23.85
N PRO A 75 -6.24 8.15 -23.60
CA PRO A 75 -5.60 9.35 -24.10
C PRO A 75 -4.18 9.58 -23.55
N LEU A 76 -3.94 9.19 -22.30
CA LEU A 76 -2.62 9.31 -21.67
C LEU A 76 -1.66 8.26 -22.25
N PHE A 77 -2.10 7.00 -22.39
CA PHE A 77 -1.34 5.96 -23.07
C PHE A 77 -0.91 6.40 -24.48
N ASN A 78 -1.81 7.03 -25.23
CA ASN A 78 -1.50 7.57 -26.56
C ASN A 78 -0.42 8.67 -26.52
N ARG A 79 -0.30 9.45 -25.43
CA ARG A 79 0.81 10.40 -25.25
C ARG A 79 2.15 9.67 -25.18
N TYR A 80 2.25 8.64 -24.35
CA TYR A 80 3.47 7.82 -24.28
C TYR A 80 3.80 7.14 -25.63
N GLN A 81 2.79 6.63 -26.33
CA GLN A 81 2.97 6.04 -27.66
C GLN A 81 3.47 7.06 -28.69
N THR A 82 2.97 8.29 -28.65
CA THR A 82 3.42 9.38 -29.53
C THR A 82 4.92 9.64 -29.36
N ILE A 83 5.41 9.59 -28.10
CA ILE A 83 6.83 9.82 -27.80
C ILE A 83 7.72 8.70 -28.36
N VAL A 84 7.35 7.43 -28.14
CA VAL A 84 8.17 6.29 -28.58
C VAL A 84 8.12 6.05 -30.10
N ASN A 85 7.01 6.42 -30.74
CA ASN A 85 6.83 6.24 -32.19
C ASN A 85 7.61 7.27 -33.01
N ASP A 86 7.92 8.44 -32.44
CA ASP A 86 8.87 9.38 -33.03
C ASP A 86 10.30 8.92 -32.72
N THR A 87 10.81 7.99 -33.53
CA THR A 87 12.11 7.36 -33.30
C THR A 87 13.28 8.34 -33.33
N ALA A 88 13.17 9.41 -34.12
CA ALA A 88 14.18 10.45 -34.19
C ALA A 88 14.23 11.25 -32.88
N PHE A 89 13.07 11.72 -32.40
CA PHE A 89 12.97 12.41 -31.12
C PHE A 89 13.35 11.50 -29.95
N PHE A 90 12.83 10.28 -29.91
CA PHE A 90 13.07 9.32 -28.83
C PHE A 90 14.57 9.00 -28.65
N ALA A 91 15.30 8.89 -29.76
CA ALA A 91 16.75 8.66 -29.74
C ALA A 91 17.56 9.84 -29.16
N THR A 92 16.96 11.03 -29.04
CA THR A 92 17.59 12.19 -28.38
C THR A 92 17.40 12.22 -26.87
N LEU A 93 16.50 11.39 -26.32
CA LEU A 93 16.21 11.40 -24.90
C LEU A 93 17.34 10.77 -24.09
N GLU A 94 17.58 11.33 -22.90
CA GLU A 94 18.48 10.72 -21.92
C GLU A 94 18.06 9.27 -21.61
N PRO A 95 19.00 8.33 -21.43
CA PRO A 95 18.69 6.91 -21.27
C PRO A 95 17.68 6.61 -20.15
N ALA A 96 17.77 7.34 -19.03
CA ALA A 96 16.85 7.18 -17.91
C ALA A 96 15.40 7.57 -18.28
N ARG A 97 15.22 8.60 -19.11
CA ARG A 97 13.90 9.07 -19.54
C ARG A 97 13.30 8.14 -20.58
N ALA A 98 14.09 7.72 -21.56
CA ALA A 98 13.67 6.71 -22.54
C ALA A 98 13.19 5.45 -21.81
N ARG A 99 13.96 4.97 -20.83
CA ARG A 99 13.58 3.80 -20.03
C ARG A 99 12.31 4.01 -19.21
N ALA A 100 12.11 5.18 -18.62
CA ALA A 100 10.90 5.49 -17.87
C ALA A 100 9.64 5.45 -18.76
N ILE A 101 9.72 5.96 -20.00
CA ILE A 101 8.63 5.92 -20.98
C ILE A 101 8.28 4.47 -21.37
N GLU A 102 9.28 3.63 -21.63
CA GLU A 102 9.06 2.20 -21.93
C GLU A 102 8.40 1.45 -20.78
N LEU A 103 8.87 1.70 -19.55
CA LEU A 103 8.30 1.09 -18.35
C LEU A 103 6.85 1.55 -18.12
N ALA A 104 6.56 2.83 -18.36
CA ALA A 104 5.20 3.35 -18.28
C ALA A 104 4.27 2.66 -19.29
N LEU A 105 4.68 2.54 -20.57
CA LEU A 105 3.92 1.82 -21.61
C LEU A 105 3.62 0.37 -21.20
N ARG A 106 4.63 -0.35 -20.69
CA ARG A 106 4.43 -1.71 -20.16
C ARG A 106 3.43 -1.73 -19.01
N SER A 107 3.48 -0.75 -18.10
CA SER A 107 2.54 -0.65 -16.98
C SER A 107 1.10 -0.38 -17.45
N PHE A 108 0.89 0.39 -18.51
CA PHE A 108 -0.45 0.56 -19.12
C PHE A 108 -0.98 -0.77 -19.68
N GLU A 109 -0.15 -1.52 -20.40
CA GLU A 109 -0.53 -2.84 -20.93
C GLU A 109 -0.90 -3.81 -19.79
N LEU A 110 -0.08 -3.87 -18.73
CA LEU A 110 -0.35 -4.68 -17.54
C LEU A 110 -1.57 -4.21 -16.75
N SER A 111 -1.98 -2.95 -16.91
CA SER A 111 -3.22 -2.39 -16.35
C SER A 111 -4.45 -2.65 -17.22
N GLY A 112 -4.27 -3.32 -18.36
CA GLY A 112 -5.35 -3.70 -19.25
C GLY A 112 -5.84 -2.57 -20.16
N VAL A 113 -5.03 -1.55 -20.46
CA VAL A 113 -5.43 -0.43 -21.34
C VAL A 113 -5.94 -0.91 -22.71
N ALA A 114 -5.39 -2.02 -23.22
CA ALA A 114 -5.74 -2.58 -24.52
C ALA A 114 -6.96 -3.53 -24.48
N LEU A 115 -7.50 -3.82 -23.30
CA LEU A 115 -8.66 -4.69 -23.17
C LEU A 115 -9.93 -4.00 -23.72
N PRO A 116 -10.91 -4.77 -24.24
CA PRO A 116 -12.25 -4.26 -24.49
C PRO A 116 -12.86 -3.65 -23.23
N LYS A 117 -13.79 -2.71 -23.40
CA LYS A 117 -14.36 -1.93 -22.29
C LYS A 117 -15.00 -2.81 -21.19
N ASP A 118 -15.70 -3.88 -21.56
CA ASP A 118 -16.32 -4.79 -20.59
C ASP A 118 -15.27 -5.58 -19.79
N GLU A 119 -14.12 -5.88 -20.40
CA GLU A 119 -12.98 -6.52 -19.72
C GLU A 119 -12.20 -5.52 -18.85
N GLN A 120 -12.09 -4.26 -19.25
CA GLN A 120 -11.54 -3.20 -18.41
C GLN A 120 -12.37 -3.01 -17.12
N GLU A 121 -13.70 -3.03 -17.23
CA GLU A 121 -14.61 -2.95 -16.08
C GLU A 121 -14.44 -4.15 -15.14
N LYS A 122 -14.32 -5.37 -15.69
CA LYS A 122 -14.02 -6.58 -14.90
C LYS A 122 -12.66 -6.47 -14.21
N PHE A 123 -11.63 -6.03 -14.93
CA PHE A 123 -10.30 -5.81 -14.37
C PHE A 123 -10.35 -4.82 -13.20
N ALA A 124 -11.07 -3.70 -13.37
CA ALA A 124 -11.21 -2.70 -12.32
C ALA A 124 -11.92 -3.24 -11.06
N ALA A 125 -12.96 -4.04 -11.23
CA ALA A 125 -13.62 -4.72 -10.12
C ALA A 125 -12.67 -5.65 -9.37
N ILE A 126 -11.86 -6.43 -10.11
CA ILE A 126 -10.84 -7.33 -9.52
C ILE A 126 -9.78 -6.53 -8.75
N GLN A 127 -9.25 -5.45 -9.32
CA GLN A 127 -8.24 -4.62 -8.66
C GLN A 127 -8.77 -3.97 -7.37
N SER A 128 -10.03 -3.53 -7.38
CA SER A 128 -10.69 -2.98 -6.20
C SER A 128 -10.83 -4.03 -5.09
N GLN A 129 -11.27 -5.24 -5.45
CA GLN A 129 -11.40 -6.35 -4.50
C GLN A 129 -10.04 -6.76 -3.95
N LEU A 130 -9.02 -6.88 -4.81
CA LEU A 130 -7.67 -7.23 -4.40
C LEU A 130 -7.10 -6.21 -3.41
N SER A 131 -7.23 -4.91 -3.70
CA SER A 131 -6.76 -3.84 -2.82
C SER A 131 -7.39 -3.94 -1.42
N THR A 132 -8.70 -4.17 -1.38
CA THR A 132 -9.44 -4.34 -0.12
C THR A 132 -8.97 -5.57 0.64
N LEU A 133 -8.87 -6.71 -0.03
CA LEU A 133 -8.43 -7.98 0.58
C LEU A 133 -7.00 -7.90 1.09
N SER A 134 -6.09 -7.23 0.37
CA SER A 134 -4.71 -7.02 0.82
C SER A 134 -4.66 -6.19 2.10
N ALA A 135 -5.42 -5.09 2.18
CA ALA A 135 -5.50 -4.28 3.39
C ALA A 135 -6.11 -5.05 4.57
N THR A 136 -7.23 -5.74 4.37
CA THR A 136 -7.84 -6.60 5.39
C THR A 136 -6.88 -7.70 5.87
N PHE A 137 -6.11 -8.31 4.96
CA PHE A 137 -5.12 -9.31 5.33
C PHE A 137 -4.02 -8.71 6.21
N SER A 138 -3.46 -7.55 5.83
CA SER A 138 -2.44 -6.85 6.62
C SER A 138 -2.95 -6.51 8.02
N ASP A 139 -4.17 -5.99 8.13
CA ASP A 139 -4.79 -5.66 9.41
C ASP A 139 -5.00 -6.91 10.28
N ASN A 140 -5.53 -7.99 9.69
CA ASN A 140 -5.72 -9.25 10.41
C ASN A 140 -4.39 -9.84 10.93
N VAL A 141 -3.31 -9.74 10.15
CA VAL A 141 -1.98 -10.19 10.58
C VAL A 141 -1.46 -9.33 11.73
N LEU A 142 -1.64 -8.00 11.63
CA LEU A 142 -1.24 -7.08 12.69
C LEU A 142 -2.03 -7.35 13.99
N ASP A 143 -3.34 -7.47 13.89
CA ASP A 143 -4.22 -7.72 15.03
C ASP A 143 -3.92 -9.09 15.67
N ALA A 144 -3.68 -10.14 14.86
CA ALA A 144 -3.29 -11.45 15.39
C ALA A 144 -1.92 -11.41 16.10
N THR A 145 -0.95 -10.70 15.52
CA THR A 145 0.39 -10.52 16.10
C THR A 145 0.32 -9.76 17.42
N GLN A 146 -0.46 -8.68 17.47
CA GLN A 146 -0.69 -7.91 18.68
C GLN A 146 -1.44 -8.73 19.72
N ALA A 147 -2.52 -9.43 19.35
CA ALA A 147 -3.34 -10.20 20.27
C ALA A 147 -2.58 -11.36 20.94
N TYR A 148 -1.60 -11.96 20.25
CA TYR A 148 -0.85 -13.10 20.77
C TYR A 148 -0.13 -12.76 22.09
N ALA A 149 -0.43 -13.53 23.12
CA ALA A 149 0.23 -13.49 24.41
C ALA A 149 0.36 -14.92 24.94
N LEU A 150 1.57 -15.27 25.39
CA LEU A 150 1.86 -16.55 26.02
C LEU A 150 2.43 -16.28 27.42
N PRO A 151 1.60 -16.37 28.47
CA PRO A 151 2.08 -16.40 29.84
C PRO A 151 3.04 -17.57 30.05
N LEU A 152 4.20 -17.29 30.64
CA LEU A 152 5.26 -18.28 30.86
C LEU A 152 5.25 -18.79 32.30
N GLN A 153 5.53 -20.08 32.46
CA GLN A 153 5.80 -20.72 33.74
C GLN A 153 7.28 -20.59 34.12
N GLN A 154 7.59 -20.74 35.40
CA GLN A 154 8.94 -20.54 35.95
C GLN A 154 9.99 -21.43 35.26
N GLU A 155 9.60 -22.66 34.91
CA GLU A 155 10.47 -23.65 34.26
C GLU A 155 10.84 -23.24 32.82
N GLN A 156 10.00 -22.43 32.18
CA GLN A 156 10.21 -21.92 30.81
C GLN A 156 11.14 -20.70 30.78
N LEU A 157 11.52 -20.16 31.94
CA LEU A 157 12.41 -19.00 32.06
C LEU A 157 13.89 -19.38 32.13
N ALA A 158 14.20 -20.68 32.25
CA ALA A 158 15.56 -21.17 32.39
C ALA A 158 16.40 -20.84 31.14
N GLY A 159 17.56 -20.20 31.35
CA GLY A 159 18.50 -19.86 30.28
C GLY A 159 18.28 -18.50 29.62
N LEU A 160 17.26 -17.73 30.03
CA LEU A 160 17.05 -16.37 29.57
C LEU A 160 18.02 -15.40 30.28
N THR A 161 18.46 -14.37 29.55
CA THR A 161 19.26 -13.28 30.12
C THR A 161 18.41 -12.40 31.03
N GLU A 162 19.05 -11.62 31.90
CA GLU A 162 18.36 -10.62 32.72
C GLU A 162 17.58 -9.61 31.87
N SER A 163 18.15 -9.19 30.74
CA SER A 163 17.48 -8.32 29.78
C SER A 163 16.25 -8.98 29.14
N GLY A 164 16.32 -10.28 28.84
CA GLY A 164 15.19 -11.02 28.31
C GLY A 164 14.06 -11.17 29.33
N LEU A 165 14.39 -11.45 30.59
CA LEU A 165 13.42 -11.49 31.69
C LEU A 165 12.76 -10.12 31.91
N ALA A 166 13.54 -9.03 31.89
CA ALA A 166 13.01 -7.68 32.02
C ALA A 166 12.02 -7.34 30.89
N LEU A 167 12.33 -7.73 29.65
CA LEU A 167 11.46 -7.51 28.50
C LEU A 167 10.16 -8.32 28.57
N LEU A 168 10.21 -9.57 29.03
CA LEU A 168 9.04 -10.40 29.25
C LEU A 168 8.16 -9.89 30.40
N ALA A 169 8.77 -9.35 31.46
CA ALA A 169 8.05 -8.72 32.56
C ALA A 169 7.33 -7.45 32.11
N ASP A 170 8.02 -6.57 31.37
CA ASP A 170 7.40 -5.36 30.78
C ASP A 170 6.24 -5.72 29.85
N THR A 171 6.43 -6.74 29.01
CA THR A 171 5.34 -7.28 28.17
C THR A 171 4.16 -7.78 29.00
N GLY A 172 4.42 -8.39 30.16
CA GLY A 172 3.36 -8.82 31.08
C GLY A 172 2.59 -7.65 31.68
N GLU A 173 3.25 -6.54 32.02
CA GLU A 173 2.56 -5.31 32.45
C GLU A 173 1.69 -4.73 31.33
N GLN A 174 2.21 -4.67 30.10
CA GLN A 174 1.45 -4.22 28.93
C GLN A 174 0.24 -5.14 28.66
N TYR A 175 0.41 -6.46 28.79
CA TYR A 175 -0.67 -7.43 28.66
C TYR A 175 -1.76 -7.21 29.71
N LYS A 176 -1.41 -7.03 30.98
CA LYS A 176 -2.37 -6.76 32.07
C LYS A 176 -3.15 -5.47 31.81
N ALA A 177 -2.45 -4.39 31.43
CA ALA A 177 -3.08 -3.12 31.10
C ALA A 177 -4.06 -3.24 29.93
N ARG A 178 -3.66 -3.95 28.86
CA ARG A 178 -4.52 -4.21 27.70
C ARG A 178 -5.72 -5.08 28.06
N ALA A 179 -5.52 -6.14 28.84
CA ALA A 179 -6.55 -7.07 29.26
C ALA A 179 -7.62 -6.42 30.15
N LEU A 180 -7.23 -5.42 30.96
CA LEU A 180 -8.16 -4.56 31.69
C LEU A 180 -8.91 -3.62 30.75
N ALA A 181 -8.18 -2.92 29.88
CA ALA A 181 -8.76 -1.94 28.96
C ALA A 181 -9.80 -2.57 28.02
N ASN A 182 -9.58 -3.81 27.57
CA ASN A 182 -10.51 -4.54 26.71
C ASN A 182 -11.48 -5.45 27.48
N SER A 183 -11.49 -5.40 28.82
CA SER A 183 -12.36 -6.21 29.69
C SER A 183 -12.20 -7.73 29.54
N THR A 184 -11.04 -8.21 29.07
CA THR A 184 -10.71 -9.65 29.05
C THR A 184 -10.43 -10.16 30.46
N LEU A 185 -9.85 -9.32 31.31
CA LEU A 185 -9.63 -9.58 32.73
C LEU A 185 -10.23 -8.47 33.57
N THR A 186 -10.74 -8.84 34.74
CA THR A 186 -11.14 -7.93 35.80
C THR A 186 -9.93 -7.47 36.61
N GLN A 187 -10.08 -6.36 37.36
CA GLN A 187 -9.02 -5.89 38.25
C GLN A 187 -8.63 -6.96 39.28
N VAL A 188 -9.60 -7.71 39.81
CA VAL A 188 -9.35 -8.80 40.77
C VAL A 188 -8.52 -9.91 40.15
N GLU A 189 -8.81 -10.31 38.91
CA GLU A 189 -8.02 -11.33 38.22
C GLU A 189 -6.60 -10.85 37.96
N VAL A 190 -6.43 -9.59 37.55
CA VAL A 190 -5.10 -8.99 37.37
C VAL A 190 -4.29 -8.95 38.66
N ASP A 191 -4.92 -8.59 39.78
CA ASP A 191 -4.27 -8.51 41.08
C ASP A 191 -3.84 -9.90 41.62
N THR A 192 -4.43 -10.98 41.10
CA THR A 192 -4.04 -12.36 41.44
C THR A 192 -2.89 -12.91 40.60
N LEU A 193 -2.48 -12.22 39.53
CA LEU A 193 -1.38 -12.67 38.68
C LEU A 193 -0.02 -12.55 39.40
N PRO A 194 0.96 -13.42 39.07
CA PRO A 194 2.32 -13.32 39.58
C PRO A 194 2.95 -11.94 39.36
N ASN A 195 3.88 -11.56 40.23
CA ASN A 195 4.68 -10.35 40.07
C ASN A 195 6.17 -10.67 40.29
N PRO A 196 7.03 -10.65 39.25
CA PRO A 196 6.73 -10.24 37.87
C PRO A 196 5.85 -11.26 37.13
N TYR A 197 5.01 -10.77 36.21
CA TYR A 197 4.24 -11.61 35.28
C TYR A 197 5.00 -11.67 33.95
N TYR A 198 5.53 -12.84 33.59
CA TYR A 198 6.31 -12.98 32.34
C TYR A 198 5.41 -13.42 31.20
N VAL A 199 5.36 -12.62 30.13
CA VAL A 199 4.54 -12.90 28.94
C VAL A 199 5.41 -12.78 27.70
N ALA A 200 5.45 -13.84 26.89
CA ALA A 200 5.98 -13.77 25.54
C ALA A 200 4.91 -13.24 24.58
N SER A 201 5.26 -12.32 23.69
CA SER A 201 4.38 -11.87 22.61
C SER A 201 5.13 -11.81 21.28
N LEU A 202 4.39 -11.73 20.17
CA LEU A 202 4.98 -11.57 18.83
C LEU A 202 5.29 -10.10 18.49
N ASN A 203 4.99 -9.17 19.41
CA ASN A 203 5.24 -7.74 19.27
C ASN A 203 6.60 -7.31 19.87
N ILE A 204 7.39 -8.26 20.38
CA ILE A 204 8.69 -7.99 21.01
C ILE A 204 9.80 -8.08 19.95
N PRO A 205 10.75 -7.13 19.89
CA PRO A 205 11.93 -7.27 19.05
C PRO A 205 12.73 -8.53 19.42
N VAL A 206 13.18 -9.26 18.39
CA VAL A 206 13.80 -10.61 18.45
C VAL A 206 15.24 -10.60 19.04
N TYR A 207 15.45 -9.99 20.19
CA TYR A 207 16.73 -9.95 20.89
C TYR A 207 16.64 -10.60 22.28
N LEU A 208 16.06 -11.80 22.35
CA LEU A 208 15.90 -12.54 23.61
C LEU A 208 17.00 -13.58 23.86
N ALA A 209 17.97 -13.73 22.95
CA ALA A 209 19.08 -14.65 23.14
C ALA A 209 20.39 -14.04 22.61
N SER A 210 21.34 -13.82 23.51
CA SER A 210 22.76 -13.65 23.23
C SER A 210 23.55 -14.60 24.11
#